data_AF-A0A958F0S5-F1
#
_entry.id   AF-A0A958F0S5-F1
#
_cell.length_a   1.000
_cell.length_b   1.000
_cell.length_c   1.000
_cell.angle_alpha   90.00
_cell.angle_beta   90.00
_cell.angle_gamma   90.00
#
_symmetry.space_group_name_H-M   'P 1'
#
loop_
_entity.id
_entity.type
_entity.pdbx_description
1 polymer ?
#
loop_
_entity_poly.entity_id
_entity_poly.type
_entity_poly.pdbx_seq_one_letter_code
_entity_poly.pdbx_strand_id
1 'polypeptide(L)' 'MKTIIVASHNPVKINAVTLAFKHVFPDQEFTVKGVSVPSGVSDQPVTNDETRRGADN' A
#
# COMPACT_ATOMS: atom_id res chain seq x y z
N MET A 1 4.00 -18.84 -3.55
CA MET A 1 3.74 -17.46 -3.99
C MET A 1 3.50 -16.59 -2.78
N LYS A 2 4.29 -15.53 -2.58
CA LYS A 2 4.13 -14.62 -1.43
C LYS A 2 2.97 -13.66 -1.69
N THR A 3 2.26 -13.24 -0.64
CA THR A 3 1.20 -12.24 -0.75
C THR A 3 1.68 -10.90 -0.21
N ILE A 4 1.48 -9.84 -0.97
CA ILE A 4 1.69 -8.45 -0.55
C ILE A 4 0.32 -7.82 -0.30
N ILE A 5 0.14 -7.24 0.87
CA ILE A 5 -1.08 -6.54 1.24
C ILE A 5 -0.87 -5.05 1.07
N VAL A 6 -1.78 -4.40 0.34
CA VAL A 6 -1.87 -2.95 0.24
C VAL A 6 -3.06 -2.51 1.08
N ALA A 7 -2.83 -1.66 2.08
CA ALA A 7 -3.86 -1.07 2.93
C ALA A 7 -4.72 -0.02 2.18
N SER A 8 -5.15 -0.35 0.97
CA SER A 8 -6.03 0.45 0.13
C SER A 8 -6.65 -0.41 -0.96
N HIS A 9 -7.93 -0.18 -1.27
CA HIS A 9 -8.59 -0.71 -2.47
C HIS A 9 -8.38 0.18 -3.71
N ASN A 10 -7.62 1.27 -3.63
CA ASN A 10 -7.36 2.12 -4.77
C ASN A 10 -6.52 1.36 -5.82
N PRO A 11 -7.03 1.10 -7.04
CA PRO A 11 -6.33 0.32 -8.04
C PRO A 11 -5.00 0.93 -8.47
N VAL A 12 -4.86 2.26 -8.40
CA VAL A 12 -3.60 2.96 -8.71
C VAL A 12 -2.52 2.60 -7.69
N LYS A 13 -2.85 2.54 -6.40
CA LYS A 13 -1.89 2.16 -5.34
C LYS A 13 -1.48 0.70 -5.47
N ILE A 14 -2.44 -0.19 -5.75
CA ILE A 14 -2.17 -1.63 -5.95
C ILE A 14 -1.26 -1.86 -7.16
N ASN A 15 -1.54 -1.17 -8.28
CA ASN A 15 -0.73 -1.28 -9.49
C ASN A 15 0.68 -0.71 -9.29
N ALA A 16 0.83 0.40 -8.57
CA ALA A 16 2.13 0.96 -8.24
C ALA A 16 3.00 -0.04 -7.45
N VAL A 17 2.44 -0.69 -6.43
CA VAL A 17 3.13 -1.74 -5.66
C VAL A 17 3.47 -2.94 -6.54
N THR A 18 2.53 -3.39 -7.38
CA THR A 18 2.76 -4.52 -8.31
C THR A 18 3.94 -4.27 -9.25
N LEU A 19 3.98 -3.08 -9.88
CA LEU A 19 5.05 -2.70 -10.79
C LEU A 19 6.39 -2.57 -10.06
N ALA A 20 6.41 -1.94 -8.90
CA ALA A 20 7.63 -1.76 -8.10
C ALA A 20 8.24 -3.11 -7.69
N PHE A 21 7.43 -4.04 -7.16
CA PHE A 21 7.92 -5.35 -6.74
C PHE A 21 8.37 -6.21 -7.92
N LYS A 22 7.66 -6.16 -9.05
CA LYS A 22 8.08 -6.84 -10.28
C LYS A 22 9.42 -6.30 -10.80
N HIS A 23 9.65 -4.99 -10.65
CA HIS A 23 10.90 -4.37 -11.10
C HIS A 23 12.09 -4.71 -10.19
N VAL A 24 11.90 -4.64 -8.86
CA VAL A 24 12.99 -4.88 -7.89
C VAL A 24 13.29 -6.37 -7.69
N PHE A 25 12.29 -7.24 -7.86
CA PHE A 25 12.41 -8.69 -7.68
C PHE A 25 11.91 -9.44 -8.91
N PRO A 26 12.62 -9.36 -10.06
CA PRO A 26 12.14 -9.89 -11.34
C PRO A 26 11.92 -11.40 -11.35
N ASP A 27 12.69 -12.15 -10.53
CA ASP A 27 12.62 -13.61 -10.46
C ASP A 27 11.67 -14.13 -9.37
N GLN A 28 10.93 -13.23 -8.69
CA GLN A 28 9.97 -13.61 -7.65
C GLN A 28 8.53 -13.30 -8.07
N GLU A 29 7.64 -14.27 -7.83
CA GLU A 29 6.21 -14.08 -8.03
C GLU A 29 5.50 -13.64 -6.75
N PHE A 30 4.64 -12.62 -6.90
CA PHE A 30 3.83 -12.08 -5.82
C PHE A 30 2.35 -12.01 -6.23
N THR A 31 1.47 -12.28 -5.27
CA THR A 31 0.07 -11.87 -5.33
C THR A 31 -0.09 -10.55 -4.58
N VAL A 32 -0.60 -9.50 -5.23
CA VAL A 32 -0.88 -8.22 -4.56
C VAL A 32 -2.38 -8.12 -4.29
N LYS A 33 -2.77 -7.86 -3.04
CA LYS A 33 -4.18 -7.74 -2.63
C LYS A 33 -4.41 -6.42 -1.89
N GLY A 34 -5.46 -5.70 -2.28
CA GLY A 34 -5.95 -4.54 -1.55
C GLY A 34 -6.86 -4.96 -0.39
N VAL A 35 -6.76 -4.25 0.74
CA VAL A 35 -7.67 -4.36 1.89
C VAL A 35 -8.07 -2.98 2.38
N SER A 36 -9.21 -2.89 3.06
CA SER A 36 -9.66 -1.67 3.75
C SER A 36 -9.38 -1.81 5.24
N VAL A 37 -8.59 -0.89 5.78
CA VAL A 37 -8.30 -0.75 7.21
C VAL A 37 -8.38 0.73 7.58
N PRO A 38 -8.80 1.09 8.80
CA PRO A 38 -8.80 2.48 9.25
C PRO A 38 -7.36 2.97 9.49
N SER A 39 -7.04 4.19 9.06
CA SER A 39 -5.73 4.81 9.28
C SER A 39 -5.57 5.40 10.69
N GLY A 40 -6.66 5.53 11.46
CA GLY A 40 -6.65 6.15 12.80
C GLY A 40 -6.32 7.65 12.81
N VAL A 41 -6.29 8.31 11.65
CA VAL A 41 -6.12 9.77 11.49
C VAL A 41 -7.26 10.34 10.64
N SER A 42 -7.26 11.65 10.39
CA SER A 42 -8.27 12.28 9.53
C SER A 42 -8.25 11.74 8.09
N ASP A 43 -9.39 11.82 7.38
CA ASP A 43 -9.50 11.39 5.98
C ASP A 43 -8.61 12.21 5.03
N GLN A 44 -8.28 13.45 5.42
CA GLN A 44 -7.37 14.35 4.73
C GLN A 44 -6.35 14.93 5.73
N PRO A 45 -5.29 14.17 6.08
CA PRO A 45 -4.23 14.64 6.94
C PRO A 45 -3.56 15.90 6.37
N VAL A 46 -3.41 16.94 7.20
CA VAL A 46 -2.90 18.25 6.76
C VAL A 46 -1.43 18.48 7.14
N THR A 47 -0.82 17.55 7.87
CA THR A 47 0.59 17.63 8.29
C THR A 47 1.37 16.41 7.84
N ASN A 48 2.68 16.56 7.63
CA ASN A 48 3.55 15.45 7.27
C ASN A 48 3.51 14.32 8.30
N ASP A 49 3.55 14.66 9.60
CA ASP A 49 3.53 13.68 10.68
C ASP A 49 2.21 12.92 10.75
N GLU A 50 1.08 13.58 10.51
CA GLU A 50 -0.23 12.91 10.47
C GLU A 50 -0.37 12.00 9.26
N THR A 51 0.07 12.43 8.07
CA THR A 51 0.08 11.60 6.85
C THR A 51 0.94 10.36 7.04
N ARG A 52 2.14 10.50 7.63
CA ARG A 52 3.05 9.37 7.91
C ARG A 52 2.42 8.41 8.90
N ARG A 53 1.91 8.92 10.03
CA ARG A 53 1.24 8.10 11.04
C ARG A 53 0.04 7.35 10.48
N GLY A 54 -0.76 7.97 9.61
CA GLY A 54 -1.87 7.29 8.95
C GLY A 54 -1.46 6.16 8.00
N ALA A 55 -0.21 6.17 7.50
CA ALA A 55 0.34 5.07 6.71
C ALA A 55 0.99 3.98 7.58
N ASP A 56 1.47 4.33 8.78
CA ASP A 56 2.09 3.40 9.74
C ASP A 56 1.06 2.61 10.58
N ASN A 57 -0.11 3.21 10.85
CA ASN A 57 -1.23 2.60 11.59
C ASN A 57 -1.95 1.50 10.79
#